data_AF-A0A8S4NIQ8-F1
#
_entry.id   AF-A0A8S4NIQ8-F1
#
_cell.length_a   1.000
_cell.length_b   1.000
_cell.length_c   1.000
_cell.angle_alpha   90.00
_cell.angle_beta   90.00
_cell.angle_gamma   90.00
#
_symmetry.space_group_name_H-M   'P 1'
#
loop_
_entity.id
_entity.type
_entity.pdbx_description
1 polymer ?
#
loop_
_entity_poly.entity_id
_entity_poly.type
_entity_poly.pdbx_seq_one_letter_code
_entity_poly.pdbx_strand_id
1 'polypeptide(L)'
;TKENNIITYYCKTISHRFQKLFINIQFFLKMCILVREFKTVPLVWVFSKMTIFNLYIFDRNGTCLYYTEWNRRNQSGISKEEEFKLMYGMILSIKSFCSRLSPTDLKDGFLSYRTSKYKLHFYETASGLKFILNTDINAGNMRDNIQQIYSNIYVENVIKNPECKLGQQITSELFQTKLDDYIRSLPQFATKLS
;
A
#
# COMPACT_ATOMS: atom_id res chain seq x y z
N THR A 1 -78.36 -19.91 -12.25
CA THR A 1 -77.40 -20.89 -12.82
C THR A 1 -76.35 -20.31 -13.78
N LYS A 2 -76.25 -18.98 -13.99
CA LYS A 2 -75.15 -18.36 -14.76
C LYS A 2 -74.12 -17.58 -13.91
N GLU A 3 -74.46 -17.17 -12.68
CA GLU A 3 -73.56 -16.38 -11.81
C GLU A 3 -72.49 -17.22 -11.08
N ASN A 4 -72.80 -18.46 -10.65
CA ASN A 4 -71.82 -19.34 -10.00
C ASN A 4 -70.67 -19.80 -10.93
N ASN A 5 -70.88 -19.76 -12.26
CA ASN A 5 -69.84 -20.12 -13.22
C ASN A 5 -68.81 -19.00 -13.45
N ILE A 6 -69.19 -17.73 -13.24
CA ILE A 6 -68.28 -16.59 -13.42
C ILE A 6 -67.31 -16.48 -12.24
N ILE A 7 -67.80 -16.67 -11.01
CA ILE A 7 -66.97 -16.68 -9.79
C ILE A 7 -65.96 -17.83 -9.82
N THR A 8 -66.37 -19.01 -10.30
CA THR A 8 -65.47 -20.16 -10.46
C THR A 8 -64.39 -19.92 -11.52
N TYR A 9 -64.71 -19.19 -12.60
CA TYR A 9 -63.75 -18.81 -13.64
C TYR A 9 -62.74 -17.78 -13.13
N TYR A 10 -63.19 -16.74 -12.43
CA TYR A 10 -62.30 -15.73 -11.83
C TYR A 10 -61.40 -16.31 -10.73
N CYS A 11 -61.89 -17.22 -9.88
CA CYS A 11 -61.06 -17.93 -8.89
C CYS A 11 -60.00 -18.81 -9.55
N LYS A 12 -60.32 -19.51 -10.65
CA LYS A 12 -59.33 -20.30 -11.42
C LYS A 12 -58.28 -19.42 -12.10
N THR A 13 -58.66 -18.25 -12.65
CA THR A 13 -57.73 -17.34 -13.31
C THR A 13 -56.82 -16.59 -12.33
N ILE A 14 -57.29 -16.27 -11.12
CA ILE A 14 -56.48 -15.67 -10.04
C ILE A 14 -55.49 -16.70 -9.47
N SER A 15 -55.92 -17.97 -9.29
CA SER A 15 -55.04 -19.07 -8.89
C SER A 15 -53.88 -19.28 -9.87
N HIS A 16 -54.14 -19.20 -11.18
CA HIS A 16 -53.12 -19.43 -12.22
C HIS A 16 -52.09 -18.28 -12.34
N ARG A 17 -52.46 -17.04 -11.95
CA ARG A 17 -51.53 -15.91 -11.85
C ARG A 17 -50.72 -15.92 -10.54
N PHE A 18 -51.29 -16.40 -9.44
CA PHE A 18 -50.54 -16.60 -8.19
C PHE A 18 -49.53 -17.75 -8.28
N GLN A 19 -49.81 -18.80 -9.07
CA GLN A 19 -48.86 -19.88 -9.33
C GLN A 19 -47.61 -19.41 -10.11
N LYS A 20 -47.75 -18.44 -11.04
CA LYS A 20 -46.61 -17.82 -11.74
C LYS A 20 -45.78 -16.89 -10.85
N LEU A 21 -46.37 -16.29 -9.82
CA LEU A 21 -45.65 -15.47 -8.83
C LEU A 21 -44.92 -16.36 -7.80
N PHE A 22 -45.51 -17.50 -7.43
CA PHE A 22 -44.90 -18.49 -6.54
C PHE A 22 -43.71 -19.21 -7.18
N ILE A 23 -43.75 -19.48 -8.49
CA ILE A 23 -42.61 -20.04 -9.24
C ILE A 23 -41.43 -19.06 -9.27
N ASN A 24 -41.67 -17.75 -9.43
CA ASN A 24 -40.60 -16.74 -9.39
C ASN A 24 -40.00 -16.55 -7.98
N ILE A 25 -40.81 -16.67 -6.92
CA ILE A 25 -40.30 -16.63 -5.53
C ILE A 25 -39.57 -17.93 -5.17
N GLN A 26 -40.01 -19.10 -5.66
CA GLN A 26 -39.25 -20.35 -5.54
C GLN A 26 -37.96 -20.31 -6.34
N PHE A 27 -37.91 -19.62 -7.49
CA PHE A 27 -36.68 -19.40 -8.26
C PHE A 27 -35.73 -18.41 -7.55
N PHE A 28 -36.27 -17.38 -6.89
CA PHE A 28 -35.48 -16.44 -6.10
C PHE A 28 -34.96 -17.08 -4.81
N LEU A 29 -35.76 -17.91 -4.12
CA LEU A 29 -35.29 -18.69 -2.97
C LEU A 29 -34.34 -19.82 -3.40
N LYS A 30 -34.53 -20.47 -4.56
CA LYS A 30 -33.54 -21.41 -5.11
C LYS A 30 -32.27 -20.72 -5.57
N MET A 31 -32.30 -19.48 -6.05
CA MET A 31 -31.09 -18.67 -6.28
C MET A 31 -30.42 -18.26 -4.97
N CYS A 32 -31.19 -17.89 -3.93
CA CYS A 32 -30.63 -17.64 -2.60
C CYS A 32 -30.10 -18.91 -1.91
N ILE A 33 -30.61 -20.10 -2.26
CA ILE A 33 -30.15 -21.40 -1.74
C ILE A 33 -29.03 -22.00 -2.62
N LEU A 34 -28.96 -21.69 -3.92
CA LEU A 34 -27.84 -22.03 -4.81
C LEU A 34 -26.63 -21.12 -4.63
N VAL A 35 -26.79 -19.95 -4.00
CA VAL A 35 -25.65 -19.15 -3.48
C VAL A 35 -25.04 -19.79 -2.22
N ARG A 36 -25.62 -20.90 -1.70
CA ARG A 36 -25.14 -21.60 -0.50
C ARG A 36 -24.27 -22.84 -0.78
N GLU A 37 -23.99 -23.16 -2.04
CA GLU A 37 -23.15 -24.31 -2.44
C GLU A 37 -22.09 -24.00 -3.51
N PHE A 38 -21.51 -22.79 -3.51
CA PHE A 38 -20.17 -22.57 -4.07
C PHE A 38 -19.13 -22.43 -2.95
N LYS A 39 -19.05 -23.49 -2.12
CA LYS A 39 -17.84 -23.79 -1.35
C LYS A 39 -16.88 -24.57 -2.24
N THR A 40 -16.19 -23.87 -3.15
CA THR A 40 -14.80 -24.15 -3.60
C THR A 40 -14.36 -23.08 -4.60
N VAL A 41 -14.39 -21.82 -4.20
CA VAL A 41 -13.15 -21.07 -4.37
C VAL A 41 -12.69 -20.92 -2.93
N PRO A 42 -11.55 -21.48 -2.51
CA PRO A 42 -11.03 -21.06 -1.23
C PRO A 42 -11.00 -19.54 -1.29
N LEU A 43 -11.65 -18.90 -0.32
CA LEU A 43 -11.25 -17.58 0.14
C LEU A 43 -9.78 -17.70 0.56
N VAL A 44 -8.89 -17.87 -0.41
CA VAL A 44 -7.60 -17.24 -0.42
C VAL A 44 -7.99 -15.77 -0.50
N TRP A 45 -8.31 -15.22 0.67
CA TRP A 45 -7.76 -13.92 0.99
C TRP A 45 -6.32 -14.04 0.55
N VAL A 46 -6.03 -13.51 -0.65
CA VAL A 46 -4.67 -13.16 -1.01
C VAL A 46 -4.35 -12.11 0.04
N PHE A 47 -3.86 -12.58 1.19
CA PHE A 47 -3.21 -11.77 2.18
C PHE A 47 -2.02 -11.22 1.41
N SER A 48 -2.26 -10.12 0.71
CA SER A 48 -1.22 -9.47 -0.04
C SER A 48 -0.19 -9.12 1.00
N LYS A 49 0.97 -9.75 0.85
CA LYS A 49 2.08 -9.71 1.78
C LYS A 49 2.44 -8.22 1.88
N MET A 50 1.92 -7.54 2.91
CA MET A 50 2.35 -6.17 3.19
C MET A 50 3.79 -6.32 3.62
N THR A 51 4.70 -5.95 2.73
CA THR A 51 6.13 -6.02 2.96
C THR A 51 6.76 -4.68 2.71
N ILE A 52 7.76 -4.37 3.52
CA ILE A 52 8.70 -3.29 3.27
C ILE A 52 9.87 -3.88 2.49
N PHE A 53 10.22 -3.25 1.37
CA PHE A 53 11.25 -3.75 0.46
C PHE A 53 12.63 -3.20 0.82
N ASN A 54 12.76 -1.87 0.81
CA ASN A 54 14.00 -1.17 1.11
C ASN A 54 13.74 0.29 1.53
N LEU A 55 14.75 0.90 2.12
CA LEU A 55 14.77 2.31 2.53
C LEU A 55 16.05 2.96 2.02
N TYR A 56 15.91 4.17 1.47
CA TYR A 56 17.02 5.07 1.15
C TYR A 56 16.91 6.34 1.97
N ILE A 57 18.06 6.85 2.43
CA ILE A 57 18.20 8.16 3.06
C ILE A 57 19.24 8.95 2.27
N PHE A 58 18.83 10.07 1.71
CA PHE A 58 19.70 10.98 0.96
C PHE A 58 19.85 12.31 1.67
N ASP A 59 21.02 12.92 1.49
CA ASP A 59 21.25 14.31 1.85
C ASP A 59 20.64 15.29 0.82
N ARG A 60 20.67 16.59 1.15
CA ARG A 60 20.30 17.68 0.24
C ARG A 60 21.13 17.68 -1.05
N ASN A 61 22.38 17.21 -0.98
CA ASN A 61 23.33 17.20 -2.10
C ASN A 61 23.21 15.94 -2.98
N GLY A 62 22.37 14.97 -2.62
CA GLY A 62 22.22 13.71 -3.36
C GLY A 62 23.18 12.60 -2.95
N THR A 63 24.02 12.82 -1.93
CA THR A 63 24.78 11.74 -1.30
C THR A 63 23.82 10.76 -0.63
N CYS A 64 23.95 9.46 -0.94
CA CYS A 64 23.27 8.40 -0.21
C CYS A 64 23.91 8.25 1.16
N LEU A 65 23.19 8.66 2.21
CA LEU A 65 23.65 8.56 3.59
C LEU A 65 23.44 7.15 4.13
N TYR A 66 22.36 6.49 3.73
CA TYR A 66 22.06 5.14 4.19
C TYR A 66 21.16 4.39 3.21
N TYR A 67 21.41 3.09 3.06
CA TYR A 67 20.61 2.16 2.28
C TYR A 67 20.49 0.84 3.03
N THR A 68 19.28 0.30 3.10
CA THR A 68 19.03 -1.05 3.61
C THR A 68 17.92 -1.74 2.82
N GLU A 69 17.97 -3.07 2.77
CA GLU A 69 17.04 -3.91 2.05
C GLU A 69 16.59 -5.08 2.93
N TRP A 70 15.29 -5.39 2.87
CA TRP A 70 14.69 -6.48 3.64
C TRP A 70 14.11 -7.57 2.73
N ASN A 71 13.27 -7.18 1.77
CA ASN A 71 12.51 -8.11 0.93
C ASN A 71 12.71 -7.87 -0.57
N ARG A 72 13.93 -7.50 -0.99
CA ARG A 72 14.24 -7.22 -2.40
C ARG A 72 14.46 -8.52 -3.17
N ARG A 73 13.49 -8.90 -4.01
CA ARG A 73 13.58 -10.12 -4.85
C ARG A 73 14.32 -9.92 -6.16
N ASN A 74 14.37 -8.69 -6.67
CA ASN A 74 14.99 -8.39 -7.96
C ASN A 74 16.08 -7.33 -7.78
N GLN A 75 17.29 -7.64 -8.23
CA GLN A 75 18.40 -6.69 -8.25
C GLN A 75 18.48 -6.02 -9.61
N SER A 76 18.92 -4.76 -9.61
CA SER A 76 18.95 -3.90 -10.79
C SER A 76 20.01 -4.31 -11.81
N GLY A 77 20.97 -5.16 -11.44
CA GLY A 77 22.09 -5.58 -12.30
C GLY A 77 23.17 -4.52 -12.52
N ILE A 78 23.04 -3.35 -11.86
CA ILE A 78 24.01 -2.25 -11.88
C ILE A 78 24.68 -2.10 -10.51
N SER A 79 25.75 -1.31 -10.44
CA SER A 79 26.40 -1.04 -9.16
C SER A 79 25.47 -0.25 -8.22
N LYS A 80 25.64 -0.43 -6.90
CA LYS A 80 24.83 0.29 -5.90
C LYS A 80 24.98 1.81 -6.04
N GLU A 81 26.18 2.29 -6.35
CA GLU A 81 26.45 3.72 -6.53
C GLU A 81 25.66 4.32 -7.70
N GLU A 82 25.59 3.61 -8.82
CA GLU A 82 24.78 4.02 -9.99
C GLU A 82 23.29 3.97 -9.67
N GLU A 83 22.83 2.94 -8.94
CA GLU A 83 21.43 2.86 -8.49
C GLU A 83 21.05 4.05 -7.60
N PHE A 84 21.94 4.46 -6.69
CA PHE A 84 21.69 5.62 -5.83
C PHE A 84 21.56 6.91 -6.63
N LYS A 85 22.43 7.12 -7.63
CA LYS A 85 22.34 8.28 -8.53
C LYS A 85 21.05 8.26 -9.34
N LEU A 86 20.66 7.10 -9.85
CA LEU A 86 19.42 6.91 -10.60
C LEU A 86 18.19 7.23 -9.74
N MET A 87 18.13 6.68 -8.52
CA MET A 87 17.04 6.93 -7.57
C MET A 87 16.92 8.41 -7.21
N TYR A 88 18.05 9.06 -6.89
CA TYR A 88 18.06 10.48 -6.56
C TYR A 88 17.62 11.35 -7.75
N GLY A 89 18.16 11.10 -8.95
CA GLY A 89 17.81 11.81 -10.18
C GLY A 89 16.34 11.66 -10.55
N MET A 90 15.77 10.47 -10.37
CA MET A 90 14.34 10.22 -10.57
C MET A 90 13.49 11.06 -9.61
N ILE A 91 13.78 11.03 -8.31
CA ILE A 91 13.02 11.81 -7.31
C ILE A 91 13.13 13.31 -7.59
N LEU A 92 14.32 13.81 -7.91
CA LEU A 92 14.52 15.21 -8.24
C LEU A 92 13.68 15.64 -9.46
N SER A 93 13.63 14.78 -10.48
CA SER A 93 12.85 15.00 -11.69
C SER A 93 11.35 15.01 -11.40
N ILE A 94 10.85 14.04 -10.63
CA ILE A 94 9.44 13.95 -10.25
C ILE A 94 9.02 15.14 -9.40
N LYS A 95 9.82 15.54 -8.41
CA LYS A 95 9.55 16.73 -7.60
C LYS A 95 9.40 17.98 -8.46
N SER A 96 10.34 18.19 -9.37
CA SER A 96 10.33 19.33 -10.29
C SER A 96 9.13 19.28 -11.23
N PHE A 97 8.75 18.08 -11.67
CA PHE A 97 7.58 17.86 -12.51
C PHE A 97 6.28 18.19 -11.77
N CYS A 98 6.07 17.63 -10.56
CA CYS A 98 4.92 17.93 -9.72
C CYS A 98 4.83 19.43 -9.42
N SER A 99 5.98 20.10 -9.18
CA SER A 99 6.04 21.54 -8.95
C SER A 99 5.52 22.39 -10.10
N ARG A 100 5.77 21.96 -11.34
CA ARG A 100 5.34 22.71 -12.54
C ARG A 100 3.92 22.34 -12.98
N LEU A 101 3.47 21.13 -12.67
CA LEU A 101 2.15 20.66 -13.07
C LEU A 101 1.04 21.05 -12.08
N SER A 102 1.39 21.31 -10.81
CA SER A 102 0.40 21.65 -9.79
C SER A 102 -0.34 22.94 -10.16
N PRO A 103 -1.69 22.95 -10.17
CA PRO A 103 -2.47 24.14 -10.47
C PRO A 103 -2.48 25.17 -9.33
N THR A 104 -2.01 24.77 -8.14
CA THR A 104 -1.95 25.58 -6.93
C THR A 104 -0.62 25.42 -6.22
N ASP A 105 -0.33 26.33 -5.29
CA ASP A 105 0.86 26.24 -4.44
C ASP A 105 0.90 24.90 -3.70
N LEU A 106 2.05 24.23 -3.80
CA LEU A 106 2.28 22.93 -3.19
C LEU A 106 2.69 23.11 -1.72
N LYS A 107 1.77 22.79 -0.81
CA LYS A 107 2.10 22.72 0.61
C LYS A 107 3.03 21.56 0.94
N ASP A 108 2.73 20.37 0.40
CA ASP A 108 3.41 19.12 0.75
C ASP A 108 4.24 18.50 -0.38
N GLY A 109 4.15 19.02 -1.61
CA GLY A 109 4.96 18.55 -2.74
C GLY A 109 4.62 17.12 -3.21
N PHE A 110 5.63 16.44 -3.76
CA PHE A 110 5.53 15.02 -4.13
C PHE A 110 5.47 14.15 -2.88
N LEU A 111 4.52 13.21 -2.81
CA LEU A 111 4.31 12.35 -1.63
C LEU A 111 4.61 10.88 -1.88
N SER A 112 4.08 10.32 -2.96
CA SER A 112 4.25 8.91 -3.30
C SER A 112 3.89 8.66 -4.76
N TYR A 113 4.38 7.57 -5.32
CA TYR A 113 3.79 6.98 -6.52
C TYR A 113 3.56 5.48 -6.31
N ARG A 114 2.66 4.93 -7.10
CA ARG A 114 2.32 3.51 -7.08
C ARG A 114 2.51 2.93 -8.47
N THR A 115 3.14 1.77 -8.52
CA THR A 115 3.25 0.94 -9.74
C THR A 115 2.33 -0.28 -9.62
N SER A 116 2.41 -1.18 -10.60
CA SER A 116 1.72 -2.47 -10.56
C SER A 116 2.33 -3.47 -9.58
N LYS A 117 3.48 -3.18 -8.96
CA LYS A 117 4.21 -4.13 -8.09
C LYS A 117 4.65 -3.57 -6.74
N TYR A 118 4.85 -2.26 -6.63
CA TYR A 118 5.27 -1.62 -5.40
C TYR A 118 4.74 -0.19 -5.31
N LYS A 119 4.79 0.38 -4.11
CA LYS A 119 4.52 1.77 -3.83
C LYS A 119 5.76 2.41 -3.22
N LEU A 120 6.16 3.57 -3.74
CA LEU A 120 7.23 4.38 -3.20
C LEU A 120 6.61 5.49 -2.36
N HIS A 121 7.06 5.62 -1.11
CA HIS A 121 6.70 6.72 -0.22
C HIS A 121 7.88 7.65 -0.05
N PHE A 122 7.62 8.95 -0.12
CA PHE A 122 8.63 9.99 -0.04
C PHE A 122 8.33 10.94 1.10
N TYR A 123 9.39 11.30 1.84
CA TYR A 123 9.34 12.33 2.86
C TYR A 123 10.61 13.16 2.79
N GLU A 124 10.45 14.48 2.74
CA GLU A 124 11.55 15.42 2.79
C GLU A 124 11.42 16.30 4.03
N THR A 125 12.53 16.45 4.73
CA THR A 125 12.63 17.32 5.90
C THR A 125 12.96 18.75 5.50
N ALA A 126 12.70 19.72 6.38
CA ALA A 126 13.10 21.11 6.15
C ALA A 126 14.63 21.29 6.00
N SER A 127 15.44 20.37 6.54
CA SER A 127 16.89 20.35 6.36
C SER A 127 17.33 19.74 5.02
N GLY A 128 16.40 19.27 4.18
CA GLY A 128 16.67 18.73 2.85
C GLY A 128 17.06 17.25 2.81
N LEU A 129 17.01 16.55 3.97
CA LEU A 129 17.12 15.09 4.02
C LEU A 129 15.88 14.46 3.37
N LYS A 130 16.11 13.42 2.57
CA LYS A 130 15.08 12.74 1.81
C LYS A 130 15.03 11.27 2.20
N PHE A 131 13.87 10.83 2.64
CA PHE A 131 13.59 9.45 3.01
C PHE A 131 12.69 8.84 1.94
N ILE A 132 13.13 7.70 1.40
CA ILE A 132 12.42 6.99 0.34
C ILE A 132 12.21 5.55 0.80
N LEU A 133 10.96 5.17 1.03
CA LEU A 133 10.59 3.84 1.47
C LEU A 133 9.79 3.13 0.37
N ASN A 134 10.25 1.97 -0.06
CA ASN A 134 9.48 1.13 -0.98
C ASN A 134 8.75 0.03 -0.21
N THR A 135 7.47 -0.13 -0.50
CA THR A 135 6.60 -1.11 0.13
C THR A 135 5.73 -1.82 -0.90
N ASP A 136 5.02 -2.84 -0.44
CA ASP A 136 3.91 -3.41 -1.19
C ASP A 136 2.86 -2.35 -1.56
N ILE A 137 2.12 -2.63 -2.62
CA ILE A 137 1.08 -1.79 -3.17
C ILE A 137 -0.05 -1.51 -2.16
N ASN A 138 -0.34 -2.50 -1.32
CA ASN A 138 -1.42 -2.43 -0.33
C ASN A 138 -0.98 -1.80 0.98
N ALA A 139 0.30 -1.43 1.10
CA ALA A 139 0.73 -0.61 2.21
C ALA A 139 -0.01 0.73 2.17
N GLY A 140 -0.54 1.13 3.34
CA GLY A 140 -1.28 2.38 3.54
C GLY A 140 -0.42 3.62 3.33
N ASN A 141 -0.72 4.70 4.05
CA ASN A 141 0.18 5.84 4.11
C ASN A 141 1.32 5.53 5.09
N MET A 142 2.57 5.60 4.63
CA MET A 142 3.75 5.37 5.47
C MET A 142 4.45 6.66 5.90
N ARG A 143 3.90 7.84 5.59
CA ARG A 143 4.52 9.14 5.89
C ARG A 143 4.79 9.31 7.39
N ASP A 144 3.81 8.97 8.23
CA ASP A 144 3.96 9.07 9.69
C ASP A 144 5.05 8.14 10.21
N ASN A 145 5.14 6.94 9.65
CA ASN A 145 6.20 6.00 9.99
C ASN A 145 7.58 6.53 9.60
N ILE A 146 7.70 7.17 8.43
CA ILE A 146 8.96 7.78 7.98
C ILE A 146 9.33 8.99 8.85
N GLN A 147 8.35 9.79 9.26
CA GLN A 147 8.57 10.92 10.18
C GLN A 147 9.04 10.43 11.56
N GLN A 148 8.53 9.29 12.03
CA GLN A 148 9.03 8.63 13.24
C GLN A 148 10.47 8.11 13.07
N ILE A 149 10.82 7.53 11.91
CA ILE A 149 12.20 7.15 11.59
C ILE A 149 13.12 8.37 11.67
N TYR A 150 12.71 9.50 11.11
CA TYR A 150 13.50 10.73 11.21
C TYR A 150 13.66 11.18 12.68
N SER A 151 12.55 11.35 13.40
CA SER A 151 12.53 12.01 14.71
C SER A 151 13.14 11.15 15.82
N ASN A 152 12.78 9.87 15.89
CA ASN A 152 13.12 9.01 17.03
C ASN A 152 14.34 8.13 16.76
N ILE A 153 14.73 7.93 15.49
CA ILE A 153 15.82 7.04 15.12
C ILE A 153 16.99 7.83 14.55
N TYR A 154 16.77 8.60 13.48
CA TYR A 154 17.83 9.35 12.83
C TYR A 154 18.38 10.48 13.73
N VAL A 155 17.52 11.34 14.28
CA VAL A 155 17.99 12.45 15.14
C VAL A 155 18.68 11.91 16.40
N GLU A 156 18.09 10.92 17.07
CA GLU A 156 18.62 10.39 18.32
C GLU A 156 19.94 9.63 18.15
N ASN A 157 20.11 8.86 17.07
CA ASN A 157 21.24 7.93 16.94
C ASN A 157 22.30 8.40 15.92
N VAL A 158 22.00 9.42 15.11
CA VAL A 158 22.94 10.00 14.12
C VAL A 158 23.27 11.44 14.46
N ILE A 159 22.29 12.31 14.65
CA ILE A 159 22.56 13.74 14.90
C ILE A 159 23.14 13.97 16.30
N LYS A 160 22.59 13.31 17.32
CA LYS A 160 23.08 13.43 18.70
C LYS A 160 24.31 12.58 18.99
N ASN A 161 24.70 11.69 18.06
CA ASN A 161 25.87 10.83 18.23
C ASN A 161 27.14 11.56 17.75
N PRO A 162 28.08 11.93 18.64
CA PRO A 162 29.28 12.67 18.27
C PRO A 162 30.22 11.90 17.34
N GLU A 163 30.10 10.57 17.27
CA GLU A 163 30.91 9.73 16.39
C GLU A 163 30.43 9.75 14.93
N CYS A 164 29.20 10.21 14.69
CA CYS A 164 28.62 10.27 13.36
C CYS A 164 28.97 11.58 12.65
N LYS A 165 29.68 11.49 11.52
CA LYS A 165 29.97 12.64 10.67
C LYS A 165 28.79 12.94 9.76
N LEU A 166 28.29 14.18 9.80
CA LEU A 166 27.20 14.62 8.94
C LEU A 166 27.62 14.67 7.47
N GLY A 167 26.69 14.33 6.56
CA GLY A 167 26.92 14.33 5.11
C GLY A 167 27.69 13.12 4.58
N GLN A 168 28.10 12.19 5.45
CA GLN A 168 28.77 10.94 5.07
C GLN A 168 27.84 9.73 5.28
N GLN A 169 28.25 8.58 4.76
CA GLN A 169 27.51 7.34 4.95
C GLN A 169 27.44 6.98 6.44
N ILE A 170 26.25 6.62 6.91
CA ILE A 170 25.97 6.29 8.30
C ILE A 170 26.46 4.86 8.55
N THR A 171 27.54 4.74 9.32
CA THR A 171 28.13 3.45 9.70
C THR A 171 27.71 2.97 11.08
N SER A 172 27.01 3.80 11.86
CA SER A 172 26.62 3.49 13.24
C SER A 172 25.73 2.25 13.32
N GLU A 173 26.22 1.21 14.00
CA GLU A 173 25.46 -0.05 14.23
C GLU A 173 24.21 0.19 15.08
N LEU A 174 24.31 1.06 16.10
CA LEU A 174 23.18 1.43 16.96
C LEU A 174 21.98 1.96 16.14
N PHE A 175 22.25 2.82 15.16
CA PHE A 175 21.24 3.33 14.25
C PHE A 175 20.62 2.20 13.42
N GLN A 176 21.45 1.32 12.87
CA GLN A 176 21.01 0.21 12.03
C GLN A 176 20.11 -0.76 12.79
N THR A 177 20.50 -1.15 14.00
CA THR A 177 19.72 -2.06 14.85
C THR A 177 18.36 -1.44 15.21
N LYS A 178 18.34 -0.20 15.71
CA LYS A 178 17.08 0.45 16.08
C LYS A 178 16.15 0.67 14.90
N LEU A 179 16.70 0.99 13.72
CA LEU A 179 15.92 1.10 12.50
C LEU A 179 15.31 -0.24 12.11
N ASP A 180 16.11 -1.31 12.14
CA ASP A 180 15.66 -2.66 11.80
C ASP A 180 14.56 -3.14 12.76
N ASP A 181 14.76 -2.97 14.08
CA ASP A 181 13.78 -3.30 15.11
C ASP A 181 12.45 -2.56 14.90
N TYR A 182 12.53 -1.25 14.62
CA TYR A 182 11.35 -0.44 14.34
C TYR A 182 10.64 -0.94 13.08
N ILE A 183 11.35 -1.15 11.97
CA ILE A 183 10.76 -1.61 10.72
C ILE A 183 10.12 -2.99 10.90
N ARG A 184 10.76 -3.91 11.63
CA ARG A 184 10.20 -5.24 11.94
C ARG A 184 8.97 -5.20 12.83
N SER A 185 8.87 -4.20 13.71
CA SER A 185 7.70 -4.01 14.55
C SER A 185 6.46 -3.54 13.78
N LEU A 186 6.63 -3.02 12.55
CA LEU A 186 5.52 -2.52 11.76
C LEU A 186 4.61 -3.65 11.28
N PRO A 187 3.28 -3.48 11.36
CA PRO A 187 2.34 -4.50 10.88
C PRO A 187 2.47 -4.76 9.37
N GLN A 188 2.98 -3.78 8.62
CA GLN A 188 3.27 -3.87 7.18
C GLN A 188 4.62 -4.54 6.86
N PHE A 189 5.36 -5.02 7.86
CA PHE A 189 6.56 -5.83 7.65
C PHE A 189 6.26 -7.33 7.69
N ALA A 190 5.24 -7.71 8.45
CA ALA A 190 4.90 -9.11 8.70
C ALA A 190 4.45 -9.81 7.41
N THR A 191 5.39 -10.56 6.85
CA THR A 191 5.11 -11.70 6.01
C THR A 191 4.37 -12.74 6.86
N LYS A 192 3.04 -12.80 6.80
CA LYS A 192 2.40 -14.09 7.08
C LYS A 192 2.66 -14.97 5.87
N LEU A 193 3.61 -15.89 6.06
CA LEU A 193 3.87 -17.02 5.17
C LEU A 193 2.56 -17.80 5.04
N SER A 194 2.07 -17.98 3.82
CA SER A 194 1.22 -19.11 3.43
C SER A 194 1.96 -19.86 2.33
#